data_AF-A0A3D4CXW5-F1
#
_entry.id   AF-A0A3D4CXW5-F1
#
_cell.length_a   1.000
_cell.length_b   1.000
_cell.length_c   1.000
_cell.angle_alpha   90.00
_cell.angle_beta   90.00
_cell.angle_gamma   90.00
#
_symmetry.space_group_name_H-M   'P 1'
#
loop_
_entity.id
_entity.type
_entity.pdbx_description
1 polymer ?
#
loop_
_entity_poly.entity_id
_entity_poly.type
_entity_poly.pdbx_seq_one_letter_code
_entity_poly.pdbx_strand_id
1 'polypeptide(L)'
;MKRVILLVMDSLGIGSASDASSFGGAGFTDEGADTLGHIANTFALAGTPLQLPNLAQLGLLESYKLKNGVYPAGMISSDNIQGAWAYARETSLGKDTPSGHWEIAGVPVPFDWSYFPRSVPFFPETLGSKIAKHGLVEKSLGNCHGSGTEIIQQFGQEHIISGNPIFYTSADSVFQVAAHEHHFGLERLYELCHCIRRLLDDSELTIGRVIARPFTGTSPRNYKRTGNRRDFAVPPPDVTILEKIQRAGGSVTGVGKIADIYAHAGITRELRAHGHSALWEKTLSALQQSEANSIVMTNFVDFDALYGHRRDAQGYGQALEEFDRALPAILSALQSGDLLIITADHGNDPTWPGTDHTREDIPILLTGDKVPSGTCLGARETFADIGQTIAGYFSLEPFAKGTSLI
;
A
#
# COMPACT_ATOMS: atom_id res chain seq x y z
N MET A 1 6.65 -2.31 28.60
CA MET A 1 5.33 -2.28 27.93
C MET A 1 5.55 -2.87 26.54
N LYS A 2 4.74 -3.79 26.02
CA LYS A 2 4.98 -4.35 24.67
C LYS A 2 4.18 -3.55 23.64
N ARG A 3 4.83 -2.82 22.74
CA ARG A 3 4.18 -2.12 21.62
C ARG A 3 4.94 -2.39 20.33
N VAL A 4 4.21 -2.51 19.23
CA VAL A 4 4.80 -2.59 17.89
C VAL A 4 4.46 -1.33 17.12
N ILE A 5 5.45 -0.78 16.44
CA ILE A 5 5.30 0.29 15.47
C ILE A 5 5.72 -0.28 14.13
N LEU A 6 4.80 -0.36 13.17
CA LEU A 6 5.04 -0.87 11.83
C LEU A 6 4.87 0.25 10.82
N LEU A 7 5.97 0.72 10.23
CA LEU A 7 5.97 1.77 9.22
C LEU A 7 6.20 1.11 7.85
N VAL A 8 5.22 1.24 6.96
CA VAL A 8 5.31 0.77 5.57
C VAL A 8 5.61 1.96 4.68
N MET A 9 6.80 1.98 4.09
CA MET A 9 7.23 2.90 3.04
C MET A 9 6.70 2.36 1.71
N ASP A 10 5.41 2.62 1.47
CA ASP A 10 4.63 2.10 0.33
C ASP A 10 5.44 2.16 -0.97
N SER A 11 5.64 1.02 -1.63
CA SER A 11 6.41 0.86 -2.86
C SER A 11 7.95 1.00 -2.85
N LEU A 12 8.62 1.12 -1.69
CA LEU A 12 10.09 1.21 -1.64
C LEU A 12 10.78 -0.17 -1.81
N GLY A 13 10.77 -0.69 -3.03
CA GLY A 13 11.54 -1.88 -3.42
C GLY A 13 13.06 -1.66 -3.38
N ILE A 14 13.81 -2.75 -3.25
CA ILE A 14 15.29 -2.74 -3.24
C ILE A 14 15.90 -3.65 -4.32
N GLY A 15 15.21 -3.78 -5.45
CA GLY A 15 15.66 -4.60 -6.58
C GLY A 15 14.74 -5.76 -6.89
N SER A 16 14.64 -6.08 -8.18
CA SER A 16 13.74 -7.09 -8.74
C SER A 16 13.84 -8.43 -8.01
N ALA A 17 12.67 -9.01 -7.75
CA ALA A 17 12.55 -10.34 -7.16
C ALA A 17 12.92 -11.41 -8.20
N SER A 18 13.16 -12.64 -7.75
CA SER A 18 13.58 -13.73 -8.65
C SER A 18 12.52 -14.10 -9.69
N ASP A 19 11.25 -13.82 -9.41
CA ASP A 19 10.10 -14.10 -10.29
C ASP A 19 9.66 -12.88 -11.11
N ALA A 20 10.40 -11.76 -11.05
CA ALA A 20 10.03 -10.49 -11.70
C ALA A 20 9.86 -10.61 -13.23
N SER A 21 10.50 -11.58 -13.87
CA SER A 21 10.30 -11.88 -15.31
C SER A 21 8.89 -12.35 -15.67
N SER A 22 8.11 -12.82 -14.68
CA SER A 22 6.70 -13.22 -14.84
C SER A 22 5.73 -12.03 -14.69
N PHE A 23 6.24 -10.87 -14.29
CA PHE A 23 5.50 -9.62 -14.14
C PHE A 23 5.96 -8.62 -15.20
N GLY A 24 5.09 -7.65 -15.53
CA GLY A 24 5.41 -6.57 -16.45
C GLY A 24 4.24 -6.19 -17.34
N GLY A 25 4.54 -5.54 -18.46
CA GLY A 25 3.56 -5.03 -19.41
C GLY A 25 3.85 -5.46 -20.85
N ALA A 26 3.12 -4.86 -21.79
CA ALA A 26 3.34 -5.14 -23.21
C ALA A 26 4.75 -4.68 -23.64
N GLY A 27 5.65 -5.65 -23.85
CA GLY A 27 7.01 -5.42 -24.36
C GLY A 27 8.09 -5.20 -23.29
N PHE A 28 7.80 -5.40 -22.00
CA PHE A 28 8.79 -5.36 -20.93
C PHE A 28 8.36 -6.21 -19.73
N THR A 29 9.32 -6.73 -18.98
CA THR A 29 9.10 -7.41 -17.69
C THR A 29 9.51 -6.50 -16.53
N ASP A 30 9.30 -6.92 -15.28
CA ASP A 30 9.85 -6.23 -14.10
C ASP A 30 11.30 -6.66 -13.78
N GLU A 31 11.91 -7.52 -14.61
CA GLU A 31 13.30 -7.95 -14.44
C GLU A 31 14.25 -6.76 -14.61
N GLY A 32 15.03 -6.47 -13.56
CA GLY A 32 15.93 -5.32 -13.51
C GLY A 32 15.33 -4.05 -12.91
N ALA A 33 14.05 -4.06 -12.52
CA ALA A 33 13.50 -2.98 -11.71
C ALA A 33 14.28 -2.85 -10.40
N ASP A 34 14.57 -1.63 -9.98
CA ASP A 34 15.28 -1.36 -8.73
C ASP A 34 14.91 0.03 -8.21
N THR A 35 13.86 0.10 -7.39
CA THR A 35 13.32 1.37 -6.91
C THR A 35 14.37 2.19 -6.16
N LEU A 36 14.94 1.67 -5.06
CA LEU A 36 15.95 2.40 -4.29
C LEU A 36 17.22 2.66 -5.11
N GLY A 37 17.69 1.68 -5.86
CA GLY A 37 18.93 1.78 -6.64
C GLY A 37 18.85 2.82 -7.76
N HIS A 38 17.75 2.86 -8.52
CA HIS A 38 17.56 3.83 -9.60
C HIS A 38 17.26 5.23 -9.09
N ILE A 39 16.58 5.39 -7.95
CA ILE A 39 16.47 6.69 -7.27
C ILE A 39 17.86 7.18 -6.85
N ALA A 40 18.65 6.35 -6.18
CA ALA A 40 20.02 6.71 -5.76
C ALA A 40 20.90 7.08 -6.96
N ASN A 41 20.82 6.32 -8.06
CA ASN A 41 21.53 6.61 -9.30
C ASN A 41 21.12 7.96 -9.91
N THR A 42 19.82 8.28 -9.91
CA THR A 42 19.32 9.59 -10.38
C THR A 42 19.95 10.75 -9.61
N PHE A 43 20.03 10.63 -8.29
CA PHE A 43 20.63 11.63 -7.40
C PHE A 43 22.15 11.73 -7.57
N ALA A 44 22.84 10.59 -7.67
CA ALA A 44 24.28 10.54 -7.93
C ALA A 44 24.65 11.20 -9.26
N LEU A 45 23.90 10.92 -10.33
CA LEU A 45 24.10 11.55 -11.65
C LEU A 45 23.81 13.06 -11.64
N ALA A 46 22.88 13.51 -10.79
CA ALA A 46 22.62 14.93 -10.56
C ALA A 46 23.71 15.63 -9.69
N GLY A 47 24.73 14.90 -9.23
CA GLY A 47 25.81 15.43 -8.40
C GLY A 47 25.42 15.68 -6.93
N THR A 48 24.25 15.21 -6.51
CA THR A 48 23.74 15.34 -5.14
C THR A 48 23.27 13.97 -4.66
N PRO A 49 24.17 13.12 -4.13
CA PRO A 49 23.80 11.77 -3.71
C PRO A 49 22.67 11.77 -2.68
N LEU A 50 21.76 10.80 -2.77
CA LEU A 50 20.61 10.64 -1.89
C LEU A 50 21.06 10.50 -0.42
N GLN A 51 20.48 11.31 0.48
CA GLN A 51 20.88 11.34 1.90
C GLN A 51 19.85 10.67 2.82
N LEU A 52 20.14 9.45 3.27
CA LEU A 52 19.31 8.70 4.22
C LEU A 52 20.09 8.25 5.47
N PRO A 53 20.70 9.17 6.24
CA PRO A 53 21.60 8.83 7.34
C PRO A 53 20.93 8.06 8.49
N ASN A 54 19.63 8.26 8.75
CA ASN A 54 18.94 7.56 9.83
C ASN A 54 18.55 6.14 9.43
N LEU A 55 18.01 5.96 8.22
CA LEU A 55 17.73 4.65 7.64
C LEU A 55 19.01 3.84 7.40
N ALA A 56 20.12 4.49 7.04
CA ALA A 56 21.42 3.85 6.95
C ALA A 56 21.88 3.28 8.31
N GLN A 57 21.69 4.02 9.42
CA GLN A 57 21.96 3.52 10.77
C GLN A 57 21.02 2.38 11.18
N LEU A 58 19.80 2.33 10.64
CA LEU A 58 18.90 1.18 10.85
C LEU A 58 19.22 -0.03 9.95
N GLY A 59 20.14 0.12 9.00
CA GLY A 59 20.62 -0.98 8.16
C GLY A 59 20.00 -1.03 6.76
N LEU A 60 19.34 0.02 6.27
CA LEU A 60 18.76 0.05 4.90
C LEU A 60 19.80 -0.28 3.82
N LEU A 61 20.98 0.34 3.91
CA LEU A 61 22.04 0.14 2.94
C LEU A 61 22.66 -1.26 3.03
N GLU A 62 22.68 -1.86 4.23
CA GLU A 62 23.10 -3.25 4.40
C GLU A 62 22.05 -4.24 3.90
N SER A 63 20.76 -3.95 4.05
CA SER A 63 19.68 -4.72 3.43
C SER A 63 19.79 -4.71 1.91
N TYR A 64 20.00 -3.53 1.32
CA TYR A 64 20.20 -3.41 -0.12
C TYR A 64 21.45 -4.18 -0.58
N LYS A 65 22.57 -4.03 0.11
CA LYS A 65 23.81 -4.76 -0.20
C LYS A 65 23.67 -6.27 -0.02
N LEU A 66 22.90 -6.72 0.96
CA LEU A 66 22.61 -8.13 1.17
C LEU A 66 21.85 -8.73 -0.03
N LYS A 67 20.95 -7.96 -0.66
CA LYS A 67 20.21 -8.36 -1.87
C LYS A 67 21.05 -8.26 -3.14
N ASN A 68 21.78 -7.15 -3.33
CA ASN A 68 22.39 -6.79 -4.62
C ASN A 68 23.92 -6.94 -4.66
N GLY A 69 24.57 -7.23 -3.53
CA GLY A 69 26.03 -7.36 -3.40
C GLY A 69 26.81 -6.04 -3.41
N VAL A 70 26.15 -4.92 -3.66
CA VAL A 70 26.73 -3.57 -3.76
C VAL A 70 25.86 -2.56 -3.01
N TYR A 71 26.42 -1.40 -2.66
CA TYR A 71 25.62 -0.27 -2.16
C TYR A 71 25.00 0.52 -3.34
N PRO A 72 23.86 1.21 -3.12
CA PRO A 72 23.29 2.10 -4.12
C PRO A 72 24.28 3.21 -4.51
N ALA A 73 24.18 3.70 -5.74
CA ALA A 73 25.10 4.69 -6.29
C ALA A 73 25.21 5.96 -5.43
N GLY A 74 26.43 6.39 -5.13
CA GLY A 74 26.70 7.61 -4.35
C GLY A 74 26.40 7.50 -2.85
N MET A 75 25.90 6.36 -2.37
CA MET A 75 25.58 6.15 -0.96
C MET A 75 26.69 5.35 -0.27
N ILE A 76 26.96 5.71 1.00
CA ILE A 76 27.97 5.06 1.83
C ILE A 76 27.27 4.56 3.08
N SER A 77 27.60 3.34 3.53
CA SER A 77 27.05 2.78 4.76
C SER A 77 27.44 3.56 6.00
N SER A 78 26.72 3.33 7.09
CA SER A 78 27.05 3.88 8.40
C SER A 78 28.11 3.03 9.10
N ASP A 79 29.09 3.67 9.74
CA ASP A 79 30.03 2.98 10.64
C ASP A 79 29.36 2.54 11.97
N ASN A 80 28.13 2.98 12.24
CA ASN A 80 27.39 2.71 13.47
C ASN A 80 25.98 2.21 13.19
N ILE A 81 25.85 0.95 12.76
CA ILE A 81 24.54 0.33 12.50
C ILE A 81 23.91 -0.08 13.84
N GLN A 82 22.77 0.53 14.14
CA GLN A 82 22.00 0.35 15.38
C GLN A 82 20.78 -0.57 15.19
N GLY A 83 20.31 -0.73 13.95
CA GLY A 83 19.22 -1.64 13.63
C GLY A 83 19.69 -3.07 13.38
N ALA A 84 18.72 -3.99 13.27
CA ALA A 84 18.88 -5.26 12.59
C ALA A 84 18.19 -5.19 11.23
N TRP A 85 18.71 -5.90 10.23
CA TRP A 85 18.19 -5.79 8.86
C TRP A 85 18.08 -7.14 8.17
N ALA A 86 17.08 -7.26 7.30
CA ALA A 86 16.87 -8.34 6.35
C ALA A 86 16.28 -7.76 5.06
N TYR A 87 16.21 -8.56 4.01
CA TYR A 87 15.28 -8.31 2.92
C TYR A 87 14.32 -9.49 2.80
N ALA A 88 13.14 -9.25 2.24
CA ALA A 88 12.17 -10.30 2.00
C ALA A 88 11.69 -10.32 0.56
N ARG A 89 11.29 -11.51 0.11
CA ARG A 89 10.58 -11.74 -1.15
C ARG A 89 9.10 -11.92 -0.90
N GLU A 90 8.27 -11.48 -1.83
CA GLU A 90 6.83 -11.71 -1.81
C GLU A 90 6.50 -13.12 -2.33
N THR A 91 5.60 -13.83 -1.64
CA THR A 91 5.10 -15.15 -2.09
C THR A 91 3.69 -15.09 -2.67
N SER A 92 2.99 -13.98 -2.43
CA SER A 92 1.71 -13.66 -3.04
C SER A 92 1.86 -13.55 -4.54
N LEU A 93 0.82 -13.97 -5.28
CA LEU A 93 0.85 -13.99 -6.75
C LEU A 93 0.68 -12.60 -7.38
N GLY A 94 0.13 -11.64 -6.63
CA GLY A 94 0.04 -10.23 -7.03
C GLY A 94 1.26 -9.41 -6.61
N LYS A 95 1.35 -8.18 -7.11
CA LYS A 95 2.32 -7.14 -6.71
C LYS A 95 1.64 -5.83 -6.31
N ASP A 96 0.37 -5.93 -5.94
CA ASP A 96 -0.51 -4.84 -5.52
C ASP A 96 -0.45 -4.63 -4.01
N THR A 97 -0.77 -3.42 -3.55
CA THR A 97 -0.75 -3.04 -2.13
C THR A 97 -1.46 -4.03 -1.20
N PRO A 98 -2.71 -4.51 -1.47
CA PRO A 98 -3.32 -5.56 -0.66
C PRO A 98 -2.47 -6.83 -0.49
N SER A 99 -1.94 -7.39 -1.58
CA SER A 99 -1.11 -8.61 -1.53
C SER A 99 0.08 -8.45 -0.60
N GLY A 100 0.86 -7.37 -0.78
CA GLY A 100 2.03 -7.09 0.03
C GLY A 100 1.69 -6.86 1.50
N HIS A 101 0.69 -6.01 1.79
CA HIS A 101 0.28 -5.73 3.17
C HIS A 101 -0.27 -6.98 3.87
N TRP A 102 -1.13 -7.75 3.23
CA TRP A 102 -1.70 -8.94 3.86
C TRP A 102 -0.63 -10.00 4.10
N GLU A 103 0.34 -10.12 3.20
CA GLU A 103 1.50 -10.97 3.41
C GLU A 103 2.34 -10.50 4.60
N ILE A 104 2.66 -9.20 4.71
CA ILE A 104 3.31 -8.61 5.89
C ILE A 104 2.55 -8.97 7.18
N ALA A 105 1.22 -9.00 7.11
CA ALA A 105 0.34 -9.35 8.22
C ALA A 105 0.19 -10.86 8.49
N GLY A 106 0.97 -11.70 7.80
CA GLY A 106 1.03 -13.16 7.99
C GLY A 106 0.11 -13.96 7.05
N VAL A 107 -0.53 -13.31 6.08
CA VAL A 107 -1.57 -13.91 5.22
C VAL A 107 -1.24 -13.67 3.74
N PRO A 108 -0.30 -14.45 3.15
CA PRO A 108 0.00 -14.36 1.72
C PRO A 108 -1.22 -14.69 0.85
N VAL A 109 -1.33 -14.04 -0.32
CA VAL A 109 -2.45 -14.17 -1.27
C VAL A 109 -2.14 -15.25 -2.31
N PRO A 110 -2.80 -16.43 -2.26
CA PRO A 110 -2.47 -17.56 -3.12
C PRO A 110 -3.25 -17.56 -4.46
N PHE A 111 -3.92 -16.46 -4.80
CA PHE A 111 -4.79 -16.35 -5.97
C PHE A 111 -4.47 -15.10 -6.79
N ASP A 112 -4.83 -15.15 -8.07
CA ASP A 112 -4.74 -13.99 -8.96
C ASP A 112 -5.93 -13.04 -8.76
N TRP A 113 -5.65 -11.75 -8.85
CA TRP A 113 -6.68 -10.73 -8.97
C TRP A 113 -7.33 -10.78 -10.35
N SER A 114 -8.62 -10.48 -10.40
CA SER A 114 -9.31 -10.25 -11.67
C SER A 114 -9.10 -8.81 -12.14
N TYR A 115 -8.90 -8.64 -13.44
CA TYR A 115 -8.78 -7.33 -14.09
C TYR A 115 -9.79 -7.23 -15.22
N PHE A 116 -10.40 -6.05 -15.37
CA PHE A 116 -11.32 -5.83 -16.48
C PHE A 116 -10.55 -5.60 -17.78
N PRO A 117 -10.93 -6.24 -18.90
CA PRO A 117 -10.22 -6.11 -20.16
C PRO A 117 -10.34 -4.69 -20.73
N ARG A 118 -9.47 -4.36 -21.69
CA ARG A 118 -9.58 -3.12 -22.48
C ARG A 118 -10.53 -3.26 -23.68
N SER A 119 -11.04 -4.45 -23.95
CA SER A 119 -12.00 -4.73 -25.02
C SER A 119 -13.45 -4.49 -24.58
N VAL A 120 -14.33 -4.23 -25.56
CA VAL A 120 -15.77 -4.16 -25.34
C VAL A 120 -16.38 -5.56 -25.43
N PRO A 121 -17.23 -5.99 -24.50
CA PRO A 121 -17.70 -5.26 -23.31
C PRO A 121 -16.65 -5.22 -22.18
N PHE A 122 -16.47 -4.04 -21.56
CA PHE A 122 -15.47 -3.83 -20.51
C PHE A 122 -15.85 -4.51 -19.18
N PHE A 123 -17.12 -4.38 -18.79
CA PHE A 123 -17.68 -5.11 -17.65
C PHE A 123 -18.52 -6.28 -18.19
N PRO A 124 -18.47 -7.47 -17.56
CA PRO A 124 -19.31 -8.59 -17.99
C PRO A 124 -20.78 -8.20 -18.01
N GLU A 125 -21.48 -8.56 -19.07
CA GLU A 125 -22.92 -8.27 -19.23
C GLU A 125 -23.76 -8.84 -18.08
N THR A 126 -23.34 -9.99 -17.54
CA THR A 126 -23.94 -10.62 -16.37
C THR A 126 -23.84 -9.75 -15.12
N LEU A 127 -22.70 -9.07 -14.90
CA LEU A 127 -22.51 -8.14 -13.79
C LEU A 127 -23.37 -6.89 -13.98
N GLY A 128 -23.37 -6.29 -15.17
CA GLY A 128 -24.22 -5.14 -15.50
C GLY A 128 -25.71 -5.44 -15.29
N SER A 129 -26.17 -6.61 -15.74
CA SER A 129 -27.56 -7.06 -15.57
C SER A 129 -27.93 -7.28 -14.09
N LYS A 130 -27.01 -7.84 -13.29
CA LYS A 130 -27.20 -7.99 -11.83
C LYS A 130 -27.30 -6.61 -11.15
N ILE A 131 -26.42 -5.66 -11.48
CA ILE A 131 -26.47 -4.29 -10.95
C ILE A 131 -27.82 -3.64 -11.25
N ALA A 132 -28.29 -3.72 -12.50
CA ALA A 132 -29.58 -3.19 -12.91
C ALA A 132 -30.75 -3.84 -12.16
N LYS A 133 -30.74 -5.17 -12.03
CA LYS A 133 -31.79 -5.94 -11.33
C LYS A 133 -31.91 -5.58 -9.84
N HIS A 134 -30.81 -5.27 -9.18
CA HIS A 134 -30.81 -4.87 -7.76
C HIS A 134 -31.21 -3.39 -7.54
N GLY A 135 -31.69 -2.71 -8.60
CA GLY A 135 -32.57 -1.54 -8.48
C GLY A 135 -31.89 -0.21 -8.17
N LEU A 136 -30.56 -0.16 -8.10
CA LEU A 136 -29.87 1.08 -7.74
C LEU A 136 -29.69 2.02 -8.94
N VAL A 137 -29.45 1.46 -10.14
CA VAL A 137 -29.28 2.17 -11.43
C VAL A 137 -29.59 1.26 -12.62
N GLU A 138 -30.34 1.73 -13.62
CA GLU A 138 -30.71 0.93 -14.82
C GLU A 138 -29.62 0.91 -15.90
N LYS A 139 -28.84 2.00 -16.01
CA LYS A 139 -27.79 2.19 -17.02
C LYS A 139 -26.57 2.84 -16.37
N SER A 140 -25.43 2.72 -17.05
CA SER A 140 -24.17 3.35 -16.67
C SER A 140 -23.52 4.04 -17.87
N LEU A 141 -22.73 5.07 -17.57
CA LEU A 141 -21.88 5.79 -18.52
C LEU A 141 -20.42 5.34 -18.37
N GLY A 142 -19.56 5.72 -19.33
CA GLY A 142 -18.14 5.40 -19.33
C GLY A 142 -17.88 3.95 -19.75
N ASN A 143 -18.11 3.02 -18.83
CA ASN A 143 -17.85 1.58 -18.98
C ASN A 143 -16.51 1.31 -19.66
N CYS A 144 -15.42 1.91 -19.18
CA CYS A 144 -14.12 1.85 -19.82
C CYS A 144 -12.95 1.96 -18.83
N HIS A 145 -11.73 1.79 -19.32
CA HIS A 145 -10.52 2.23 -18.62
C HIS A 145 -10.38 3.76 -18.74
N GLY A 146 -10.01 4.44 -17.66
CA GLY A 146 -9.78 5.88 -17.74
C GLY A 146 -9.28 6.54 -16.45
N SER A 147 -8.72 7.73 -16.59
CA SER A 147 -8.40 8.58 -15.43
C SER A 147 -9.67 9.15 -14.82
N GLY A 148 -9.71 9.23 -13.49
CA GLY A 148 -10.87 9.80 -12.78
C GLY A 148 -11.14 11.27 -13.11
N THR A 149 -10.14 12.05 -13.55
CA THR A 149 -10.35 13.44 -14.01
C THR A 149 -10.92 13.50 -15.41
N GLU A 150 -10.43 12.66 -16.32
CA GLU A 150 -10.90 12.58 -17.70
C GLU A 150 -12.34 12.05 -17.76
N ILE A 151 -12.64 11.01 -16.99
CA ILE A 151 -13.95 10.37 -16.95
C ILE A 151 -15.05 11.32 -16.50
N ILE A 152 -14.82 12.11 -15.44
CA ILE A 152 -15.81 13.10 -14.99
C ILE A 152 -15.92 14.29 -15.94
N GLN A 153 -14.81 14.70 -16.59
CA GLN A 153 -14.84 15.75 -17.59
C GLN A 153 -15.65 15.33 -18.84
N GLN A 154 -15.47 14.08 -19.27
CA GLN A 154 -16.13 13.52 -20.45
C GLN A 154 -17.61 13.21 -20.20
N PHE A 155 -17.93 12.50 -19.11
CA PHE A 155 -19.28 11.97 -18.86
C PHE A 155 -20.08 12.74 -17.81
N GLY A 156 -19.47 13.70 -17.09
CA GLY A 156 -20.10 14.38 -15.96
C GLY A 156 -21.36 15.16 -16.34
N GLN A 157 -21.38 15.81 -17.50
CA GLN A 157 -22.58 16.53 -17.96
C GLN A 157 -23.74 15.57 -18.29
N GLU A 158 -23.46 14.47 -18.99
CA GLU A 158 -24.47 13.46 -19.31
C GLU A 158 -24.97 12.75 -18.05
N HIS A 159 -24.08 12.49 -17.09
CA HIS A 159 -24.43 11.96 -15.77
C HIS A 159 -25.44 12.86 -15.06
N ILE A 160 -25.20 14.18 -15.03
CA ILE A 160 -26.10 15.14 -14.37
C ILE A 160 -27.49 15.17 -15.05
N ILE A 161 -27.54 15.08 -16.39
CA ILE A 161 -28.78 15.11 -17.15
C ILE A 161 -29.57 13.80 -17.00
N SER A 162 -28.89 12.66 -17.10
CA SER A 162 -29.54 11.33 -17.13
C SER A 162 -29.75 10.69 -15.76
N GLY A 163 -28.96 11.09 -14.77
CA GLY A 163 -28.89 10.42 -13.47
C GLY A 163 -28.12 9.08 -13.48
N ASN A 164 -27.55 8.66 -14.62
CA ASN A 164 -26.80 7.40 -14.73
C ASN A 164 -25.38 7.57 -14.18
N PRO A 165 -24.91 6.74 -13.24
CA PRO A 165 -23.55 6.83 -12.70
C PRO A 165 -22.52 6.48 -13.78
N ILE A 166 -21.29 6.91 -13.54
CA ILE A 166 -20.19 6.68 -14.46
C ILE A 166 -19.34 5.53 -13.91
N PHE A 167 -19.34 4.39 -14.61
CA PHE A 167 -18.52 3.23 -14.24
C PHE A 167 -17.23 3.24 -15.03
N TYR A 168 -16.12 2.96 -14.37
CA TYR A 168 -14.82 2.85 -15.03
C TYR A 168 -13.84 2.01 -14.19
N THR A 169 -12.70 1.66 -14.79
CA THR A 169 -11.62 0.90 -14.15
C THR A 169 -10.26 1.57 -14.42
N SER A 170 -9.21 1.11 -13.73
CA SER A 170 -7.80 1.44 -13.99
C SER A 170 -7.01 0.17 -14.38
N ALA A 171 -5.68 0.28 -14.38
CA ALA A 171 -4.78 -0.87 -14.51
C ALA A 171 -4.91 -1.84 -13.31
N ASP A 172 -5.29 -1.33 -12.14
CA ASP A 172 -5.49 -2.12 -10.93
C ASP A 172 -6.79 -2.95 -10.96
N SER A 173 -6.88 -3.93 -10.06
CA SER A 173 -8.09 -4.70 -9.79
C SER A 173 -9.15 -3.87 -9.05
N VAL A 174 -9.79 -2.93 -9.75
CA VAL A 174 -10.77 -2.02 -9.17
C VAL A 174 -12.02 -1.81 -10.03
N PHE A 175 -13.15 -1.55 -9.37
CA PHE A 175 -14.37 -1.04 -10.00
C PHE A 175 -14.65 0.36 -9.45
N GLN A 176 -14.66 1.39 -10.29
CA GLN A 176 -14.84 2.76 -9.84
C GLN A 176 -16.20 3.31 -10.28
N VAL A 177 -16.86 4.03 -9.37
CA VAL A 177 -18.17 4.65 -9.60
C VAL A 177 -18.07 6.14 -9.33
N ALA A 178 -18.13 6.96 -10.38
CA ALA A 178 -18.20 8.41 -10.24
C ALA A 178 -19.65 8.90 -10.35
N ALA A 179 -20.02 9.79 -9.43
CA ALA A 179 -21.33 10.44 -9.39
C ALA A 179 -21.25 11.83 -8.76
N HIS A 180 -22.09 12.75 -9.23
CA HIS A 180 -22.12 14.12 -8.75
C HIS A 180 -22.90 14.20 -7.43
N GLU A 181 -22.30 14.78 -6.39
CA GLU A 181 -22.84 14.73 -5.01
C GLU A 181 -24.26 15.30 -4.91
N HIS A 182 -24.52 16.45 -5.56
CA HIS A 182 -25.83 17.10 -5.51
C HIS A 182 -26.90 16.47 -6.41
N HIS A 183 -26.51 15.81 -7.51
CA HIS A 183 -27.46 15.31 -8.51
C HIS A 183 -27.77 13.83 -8.32
N PHE A 184 -26.80 13.04 -7.86
CA PHE A 184 -26.97 11.62 -7.59
C PHE A 184 -27.17 11.31 -6.10
N GLY A 185 -26.55 12.09 -5.22
CA GLY A 185 -26.56 11.88 -3.77
C GLY A 185 -25.43 10.98 -3.28
N LEU A 186 -24.78 11.37 -2.18
CA LEU A 186 -23.63 10.65 -1.63
C LEU A 186 -24.02 9.29 -1.03
N GLU A 187 -25.11 9.23 -0.25
CA GLU A 187 -25.59 7.97 0.33
C GLU A 187 -25.98 6.96 -0.75
N ARG A 188 -26.68 7.41 -1.80
CA ARG A 188 -27.02 6.56 -2.95
C ARG A 188 -25.78 6.04 -3.66
N LEU A 189 -24.72 6.84 -3.79
CA LEU A 189 -23.44 6.41 -4.33
C LEU A 189 -22.82 5.30 -3.47
N TYR A 190 -22.84 5.44 -2.15
CA TYR A 190 -22.32 4.43 -1.24
C TYR A 190 -23.13 3.13 -1.28
N GLU A 191 -24.46 3.21 -1.27
CA GLU A 191 -25.35 2.05 -1.43
C GLU A 191 -25.07 1.30 -2.74
N LEU A 192 -24.88 2.04 -3.84
CA LEU A 192 -24.51 1.47 -5.13
C LEU A 192 -23.17 0.75 -5.08
N CYS A 193 -22.14 1.39 -4.52
CA CYS A 193 -20.83 0.75 -4.39
C CYS A 193 -20.87 -0.49 -3.47
N HIS A 194 -21.65 -0.46 -2.38
CA HIS A 194 -21.87 -1.64 -1.52
C HIS A 194 -22.55 -2.78 -2.26
N CYS A 195 -23.57 -2.48 -3.07
CA CYS A 195 -24.23 -3.48 -3.89
C CYS A 195 -23.28 -4.10 -4.91
N ILE A 196 -22.49 -3.28 -5.62
CA ILE A 196 -21.50 -3.76 -6.59
C ILE A 196 -20.45 -4.63 -5.88
N ARG A 197 -19.99 -4.23 -4.69
CA ARG A 197 -19.03 -5.02 -3.90
C ARG A 197 -19.59 -6.42 -3.62
N ARG A 198 -20.79 -6.51 -3.04
CA ARG A 198 -21.47 -7.79 -2.77
C ARG A 198 -21.65 -8.63 -4.04
N LEU A 199 -22.02 -8.00 -5.15
CA LEU A 199 -22.20 -8.71 -6.42
C LEU A 199 -20.89 -9.26 -7.00
N LEU A 200 -19.78 -8.58 -6.79
CA LEU A 200 -18.45 -9.05 -7.14
C LEU A 200 -18.00 -10.17 -6.21
N ASP A 201 -18.31 -10.08 -4.92
CA ASP A 201 -18.02 -11.13 -3.93
C ASP A 201 -18.80 -12.43 -4.24
N ASP A 202 -20.02 -12.30 -4.77
CA ASP A 202 -20.87 -13.41 -5.27
C ASP A 202 -20.50 -13.85 -6.72
N SER A 203 -19.33 -13.45 -7.23
CA SER A 203 -18.89 -13.75 -8.60
C SER A 203 -17.52 -14.43 -8.63
N GLU A 204 -17.18 -15.01 -9.79
CA GLU A 204 -15.84 -15.55 -10.06
C GLU A 204 -14.77 -14.44 -10.22
N LEU A 205 -15.15 -13.16 -10.18
CA LEU A 205 -14.22 -12.05 -10.32
C LEU A 205 -13.69 -11.61 -8.96
N THR A 206 -12.41 -11.90 -8.73
CA THR A 206 -11.66 -11.41 -7.58
C THR A 206 -11.25 -9.96 -7.81
N ILE A 207 -12.21 -9.03 -7.74
CA ILE A 207 -11.92 -7.58 -7.81
C ILE A 207 -11.50 -7.08 -6.43
N GLY A 208 -10.34 -6.46 -6.32
CA GLY A 208 -9.78 -5.99 -5.03
C GLY A 208 -10.63 -4.93 -4.35
N ARG A 209 -11.07 -3.88 -5.08
CA ARG A 209 -11.85 -2.77 -4.48
C ARG A 209 -12.95 -2.23 -5.38
N VAL A 210 -14.07 -1.84 -4.78
CA VAL A 210 -15.04 -0.93 -5.38
C VAL A 210 -14.82 0.47 -4.80
N ILE A 211 -14.73 1.51 -5.63
CA ILE A 211 -14.36 2.86 -5.18
C ILE A 211 -15.46 3.87 -5.55
N ALA A 212 -16.05 4.50 -4.53
CA ALA A 212 -16.91 5.66 -4.69
C ALA A 212 -16.06 6.90 -5.00
N ARG A 213 -16.37 7.56 -6.12
CA ARG A 213 -15.67 8.75 -6.64
C ARG A 213 -16.63 9.93 -6.77
N PRO A 214 -17.10 10.48 -5.65
CA PRO A 214 -17.96 11.66 -5.68
C PRO A 214 -17.21 12.85 -6.31
N PHE A 215 -17.96 13.66 -7.06
CA PHE A 215 -17.46 14.91 -7.61
C PHE A 215 -18.48 16.03 -7.50
N THR A 216 -17.98 17.26 -7.54
CA THR A 216 -18.74 18.51 -7.54
C THR A 216 -18.33 19.39 -8.71
N GLY A 217 -19.13 20.37 -9.06
CA GLY A 217 -18.84 21.37 -10.08
C GLY A 217 -20.10 21.66 -10.89
N THR A 218 -20.00 22.50 -11.90
CA THR A 218 -21.15 22.90 -12.73
C THR A 218 -20.91 22.72 -14.23
N SER A 219 -19.69 22.38 -14.62
CA SER A 219 -19.28 22.21 -16.01
C SER A 219 -18.03 21.32 -16.12
N PRO A 220 -17.75 20.75 -17.30
CA PRO A 220 -16.53 19.95 -17.54
C PRO A 220 -15.23 20.64 -17.13
N ARG A 221 -15.16 21.98 -17.16
CA ARG A 221 -13.95 22.74 -16.80
C ARG A 221 -13.72 22.87 -15.28
N ASN A 222 -14.75 22.65 -14.46
CA ASN A 222 -14.68 22.86 -13.01
C ASN A 222 -15.13 21.65 -12.19
N TYR A 223 -15.33 20.48 -12.82
CA TYR A 223 -15.56 19.26 -12.06
C TYR A 223 -14.33 18.90 -11.23
N LYS A 224 -14.56 18.60 -9.95
CA LYS A 224 -13.53 18.26 -8.98
C LYS A 224 -14.01 17.09 -8.14
N ARG A 225 -13.18 16.03 -8.04
CA ARG A 225 -13.41 14.94 -7.09
C ARG A 225 -13.30 15.47 -5.66
N THR A 226 -14.15 14.97 -4.77
CA THR A 226 -14.18 15.43 -3.38
C THR A 226 -13.40 14.50 -2.45
N GLY A 227 -13.24 14.91 -1.20
CA GLY A 227 -12.68 14.08 -0.13
C GLY A 227 -13.63 12.99 0.37
N ASN A 228 -14.90 12.96 -0.08
CA ASN A 228 -15.90 11.97 0.31
C ASN A 228 -15.70 10.61 -0.41
N ARG A 229 -14.52 10.38 -0.96
CA ARG A 229 -14.11 9.07 -1.50
C ARG A 229 -14.31 8.00 -0.43
N ARG A 230 -14.84 6.86 -0.83
CA ARG A 230 -14.91 5.66 0.01
C ARG A 230 -14.53 4.44 -0.80
N ASP A 231 -13.68 3.61 -0.21
CA ASP A 231 -13.23 2.36 -0.81
C ASP A 231 -13.93 1.20 -0.09
N PHE A 232 -14.35 0.21 -0.87
CA PHE A 232 -15.01 -1.00 -0.42
C PHE A 232 -14.13 -2.17 -0.86
N ALA A 233 -13.17 -2.51 -0.01
CA ALA A 233 -12.18 -3.55 -0.25
C ALA A 233 -12.71 -4.93 0.11
N VAL A 234 -12.20 -5.95 -0.56
CA VAL A 234 -12.34 -7.34 -0.10
C VAL A 234 -11.46 -7.54 1.15
N PRO A 235 -11.93 -8.27 2.18
CA PRO A 235 -11.12 -8.53 3.36
C PRO A 235 -9.95 -9.47 3.05
N PRO A 236 -8.93 -9.50 3.93
CA PRO A 236 -7.88 -10.52 3.89
C PRO A 236 -8.49 -11.94 3.88
N PRO A 237 -7.85 -12.91 3.20
CA PRO A 237 -8.42 -14.26 3.03
C PRO A 237 -8.34 -15.14 4.29
N ASP A 238 -7.58 -14.72 5.30
CA ASP A 238 -7.44 -15.41 6.59
C ASP A 238 -7.15 -14.38 7.71
N VAL A 239 -7.11 -14.84 8.95
CA VAL A 239 -6.95 -14.03 10.16
C VAL A 239 -5.56 -13.41 10.21
N THR A 240 -5.51 -12.09 10.04
CA THR A 240 -4.26 -11.31 10.05
C THR A 240 -3.68 -11.13 11.45
N ILE A 241 -2.43 -10.67 11.55
CA ILE A 241 -1.81 -10.31 12.83
C ILE A 241 -2.58 -9.20 13.56
N LEU A 242 -3.18 -8.28 12.80
CA LEU A 242 -4.02 -7.22 13.33
C LEU A 242 -5.23 -7.81 14.07
N GLU A 243 -5.93 -8.74 13.43
CA GLU A 243 -7.04 -9.46 14.07
C GLU A 243 -6.60 -10.31 15.25
N LYS A 244 -5.45 -11.01 15.17
CA LYS A 244 -4.94 -11.79 16.30
C LYS A 244 -4.68 -10.91 17.53
N ILE A 245 -4.08 -9.73 17.33
CA ILE A 245 -3.87 -8.74 18.41
C ILE A 245 -5.21 -8.28 18.97
N GLN A 246 -6.16 -7.88 18.11
CA GLN A 246 -7.49 -7.44 18.54
C GLN A 246 -8.23 -8.52 19.34
N ARG A 247 -8.23 -9.77 18.87
CA ARG A 247 -8.90 -10.92 19.51
C ARG A 247 -8.28 -11.26 20.86
N ALA A 248 -6.98 -11.01 21.03
CA ALA A 248 -6.27 -11.15 22.31
C ALA A 248 -6.52 -9.98 23.28
N GLY A 249 -7.40 -9.03 22.93
CA GLY A 249 -7.71 -7.85 23.73
C GLY A 249 -6.71 -6.70 23.58
N GLY A 250 -5.81 -6.77 22.59
CA GLY A 250 -4.89 -5.71 22.24
C GLY A 250 -5.53 -4.61 21.38
N SER A 251 -4.77 -3.54 21.13
CA SER A 251 -5.23 -2.39 20.33
C SER A 251 -4.47 -2.29 19.01
N VAL A 252 -5.20 -2.02 17.93
CA VAL A 252 -4.67 -1.87 16.57
C VAL A 252 -5.06 -0.50 16.04
N THR A 253 -4.09 0.41 16.00
CA THR A 253 -4.27 1.73 15.40
C THR A 253 -3.72 1.75 13.98
N GLY A 254 -4.60 1.84 12.98
CA GLY A 254 -4.24 2.03 11.58
C GLY A 254 -4.19 3.51 11.22
N VAL A 255 -3.07 3.97 10.68
CA VAL A 255 -2.84 5.37 10.28
C VAL A 255 -2.74 5.47 8.75
N GLY A 256 -3.42 6.45 8.17
CA GLY A 256 -3.48 6.62 6.72
C GLY A 256 -4.42 5.60 6.08
N LYS A 257 -3.93 4.85 5.08
CA LYS A 257 -4.73 3.88 4.32
C LYS A 257 -4.87 2.50 4.95
N ILE A 258 -4.25 2.25 6.11
CA ILE A 258 -4.22 0.91 6.71
C ILE A 258 -5.63 0.33 6.90
N ALA A 259 -6.57 1.10 7.46
CA ALA A 259 -7.92 0.58 7.67
C ALA A 259 -8.62 0.15 6.36
N ASP A 260 -8.46 0.92 5.29
CA ASP A 260 -9.01 0.59 3.97
C ASP A 260 -8.33 -0.66 3.35
N ILE A 261 -7.01 -0.80 3.49
CA ILE A 261 -6.23 -1.92 2.95
C ILE A 261 -6.66 -3.26 3.58
N TYR A 262 -6.97 -3.26 4.87
CA TYR A 262 -7.43 -4.46 5.59
C TYR A 262 -8.95 -4.60 5.64
N ALA A 263 -9.72 -3.80 4.89
CA ALA A 263 -11.18 -3.75 4.96
C ALA A 263 -11.71 -3.62 6.41
N HIS A 264 -10.98 -2.86 7.24
CA HIS A 264 -11.18 -2.69 8.69
C HIS A 264 -11.05 -3.96 9.54
N ALA A 265 -10.61 -5.10 8.99
CA ALA A 265 -10.35 -6.32 9.74
C ALA A 265 -9.23 -6.08 10.77
N GLY A 266 -9.52 -6.39 12.04
CA GLY A 266 -8.54 -6.22 13.13
C GLY A 266 -8.36 -4.79 13.63
N ILE A 267 -8.92 -3.77 12.98
CA ILE A 267 -8.68 -2.37 13.33
C ILE A 267 -9.54 -1.97 14.53
N THR A 268 -8.91 -1.50 15.61
CA THR A 268 -9.62 -0.95 16.79
C THR A 268 -9.77 0.57 16.69
N ARG A 269 -8.84 1.24 16.00
CA ARG A 269 -8.86 2.69 15.80
C ARG A 269 -8.29 3.05 14.42
N GLU A 270 -9.01 3.88 13.69
CA GLU A 270 -8.56 4.44 12.41
C GLU A 270 -8.20 5.92 12.58
N LEU A 271 -7.04 6.32 12.10
CA LEU A 271 -6.60 7.72 12.02
C LEU A 271 -6.32 8.09 10.56
N ARG A 272 -7.26 8.79 9.94
CA ARG A 272 -7.10 9.29 8.57
C ARG A 272 -6.10 10.45 8.53
N ALA A 273 -5.13 10.36 7.61
CA ALA A 273 -4.15 11.38 7.32
C ALA A 273 -3.65 11.24 5.87
N HIS A 274 -3.22 12.35 5.29
CA HIS A 274 -2.67 12.45 3.94
C HIS A 274 -1.46 13.37 3.98
N GLY A 275 -0.40 13.08 3.22
CA GLY A 275 0.87 13.79 3.36
C GLY A 275 1.75 13.17 4.44
N HIS A 276 3.04 12.99 4.15
CA HIS A 276 4.04 12.53 5.12
C HIS A 276 4.00 13.27 6.46
N SER A 277 3.86 14.59 6.44
CA SER A 277 3.81 15.40 7.68
C SER A 277 2.63 15.00 8.59
N ALA A 278 1.42 14.87 8.04
CA ALA A 278 0.25 14.48 8.82
C ALA A 278 0.33 13.01 9.26
N LEU A 279 0.89 12.12 8.42
CA LEU A 279 1.10 10.71 8.77
C LEU A 279 2.08 10.57 9.94
N TRP A 280 3.19 11.32 9.94
CA TRP A 280 4.12 11.36 11.07
C TRP A 280 3.47 11.89 12.34
N GLU A 281 2.73 13.00 12.26
CA GLU A 281 2.01 13.57 13.41
C GLU A 281 1.03 12.55 14.02
N LYS A 282 0.22 11.89 13.19
CA LYS A 282 -0.74 10.88 13.64
C LYS A 282 -0.07 9.63 14.17
N THR A 283 1.06 9.21 13.59
CA THR A 283 1.83 8.06 14.08
C THR A 283 2.40 8.33 15.47
N LEU A 284 3.02 9.50 15.67
CA LEU A 284 3.55 9.92 16.97
C LEU A 284 2.44 10.08 18.01
N SER A 285 1.34 10.73 17.64
CA SER A 285 0.18 10.88 18.52
C SER A 285 -0.45 9.53 18.88
N ALA A 286 -0.50 8.58 17.94
CA ALA A 286 -0.99 7.23 18.20
C ALA A 286 -0.06 6.51 19.18
N LEU A 287 1.25 6.53 18.93
CA LEU A 287 2.24 5.89 19.81
C LEU A 287 2.17 6.43 21.25
N GLN A 288 2.01 7.74 21.42
CA GLN A 288 1.87 8.36 22.74
C GLN A 288 0.59 7.93 23.49
N GLN A 289 -0.47 7.62 22.75
CA GLN A 289 -1.76 7.19 23.28
C GLN A 289 -1.89 5.66 23.37
N SER A 290 -0.90 4.92 22.87
CA SER A 290 -0.92 3.46 22.83
C SER A 290 -0.73 2.85 24.21
N GLU A 291 -1.52 1.83 24.50
CA GLU A 291 -1.46 1.01 25.70
C GLU A 291 -0.57 -0.23 25.50
N ALA A 292 -0.41 -1.07 26.51
CA ALA A 292 0.33 -2.32 26.36
C ALA A 292 -0.40 -3.26 25.38
N ASN A 293 0.35 -4.11 24.68
CA ASN A 293 -0.20 -5.04 23.69
C ASN A 293 -0.89 -4.32 22.53
N SER A 294 -0.26 -3.24 22.05
CA SER A 294 -0.77 -2.45 20.93
C SER A 294 0.14 -2.51 19.71
N ILE A 295 -0.45 -2.37 18.53
CA ILE A 295 0.26 -2.04 17.30
C ILE A 295 -0.21 -0.69 16.74
N VAL A 296 0.74 0.14 16.33
CA VAL A 296 0.51 1.31 15.48
C VAL A 296 1.08 0.97 14.11
N MET A 297 0.22 0.88 13.10
CA MET A 297 0.63 0.60 11.73
C MET A 297 0.34 1.82 10.86
N THR A 298 1.33 2.28 10.10
CA THR A 298 1.23 3.46 9.26
C THR A 298 1.67 3.13 7.84
N ASN A 299 0.85 3.51 6.86
CA ASN A 299 1.22 3.43 5.44
C ASN A 299 1.60 4.81 4.88
N PHE A 300 2.85 4.97 4.46
CA PHE A 300 3.38 6.19 3.84
C PHE A 300 3.16 6.17 2.32
N VAL A 301 1.89 6.34 1.94
CA VAL A 301 1.42 6.10 0.57
C VAL A 301 1.86 7.11 -0.50
N ASP A 302 2.46 8.23 -0.09
CA ASP A 302 2.82 9.28 -1.06
C ASP A 302 3.97 8.83 -1.97
N PHE A 303 4.88 8.00 -1.47
CA PHE A 303 5.92 7.31 -2.24
C PHE A 303 5.36 6.69 -3.52
N ASP A 304 4.36 5.83 -3.36
CA ASP A 304 3.66 5.17 -4.46
C ASP A 304 2.78 6.14 -5.28
N ALA A 305 1.85 6.81 -4.61
CA ALA A 305 0.74 7.50 -5.28
C ALA A 305 1.13 8.85 -5.94
N LEU A 306 2.18 9.50 -5.42
CA LEU A 306 2.64 10.80 -5.92
C LEU A 306 3.90 10.68 -6.77
N TYR A 307 4.74 9.66 -6.56
CA TYR A 307 6.05 9.58 -7.21
C TYR A 307 6.25 8.31 -8.05
N GLY A 308 6.04 7.12 -7.48
CA GLY A 308 6.23 5.83 -8.17
C GLY A 308 5.39 5.73 -9.44
N HIS A 309 4.06 5.75 -9.32
CA HIS A 309 3.13 5.69 -10.46
C HIS A 309 3.30 6.84 -11.46
N ARG A 310 3.87 7.97 -11.02
CA ARG A 310 4.11 9.16 -11.86
C ARG A 310 5.49 9.15 -12.51
N ARG A 311 6.32 8.15 -12.22
CA ARG A 311 7.69 8.01 -12.71
C ARG A 311 8.54 9.25 -12.41
N ASP A 312 8.40 9.78 -11.19
CA ASP A 312 9.12 10.95 -10.70
C ASP A 312 10.21 10.55 -9.70
N ALA A 313 11.37 10.16 -10.23
CA ALA A 313 12.50 9.69 -9.42
C ALA A 313 13.08 10.79 -8.50
N GLN A 314 13.05 12.05 -8.96
CA GLN A 314 13.55 13.17 -8.17
C GLN A 314 12.63 13.45 -6.98
N GLY A 315 11.31 13.54 -7.23
CA GLY A 315 10.32 13.71 -6.18
C GLY A 315 10.30 12.56 -5.18
N TYR A 316 10.46 11.31 -5.66
CA TYR A 316 10.55 10.13 -4.78
C TYR A 316 11.76 10.26 -3.83
N GLY A 317 12.94 10.54 -4.36
CA GLY A 317 14.14 10.69 -3.52
C GLY A 317 14.00 11.83 -2.50
N GLN A 318 13.42 12.98 -2.88
CA GLN A 318 13.15 14.07 -1.93
C GLN A 318 12.20 13.64 -0.81
N ALA A 319 11.16 12.88 -1.15
CA ALA A 319 10.22 12.33 -0.17
C ALA A 319 10.90 11.32 0.77
N LEU A 320 11.90 10.56 0.29
CA LEU A 320 12.69 9.65 1.13
C LEU A 320 13.54 10.43 2.13
N GLU A 321 14.20 11.51 1.70
CA GLU A 321 14.96 12.36 2.61
C GLU A 321 14.06 13.07 3.63
N GLU A 322 12.83 13.44 3.25
CA GLU A 322 11.83 13.97 4.19
C GLU A 322 11.43 12.94 5.25
N PHE A 323 11.18 11.70 4.84
CA PHE A 323 10.89 10.61 5.77
C PHE A 323 12.06 10.36 6.71
N ASP A 324 13.29 10.28 6.19
CA ASP A 324 14.50 10.05 6.96
C ASP A 324 14.73 11.15 8.00
N ARG A 325 14.52 12.42 7.64
CA ARG A 325 14.63 13.57 8.56
C ARG A 325 13.63 13.53 9.72
N ALA A 326 12.47 12.93 9.53
CA ALA A 326 11.43 12.82 10.56
C ALA A 326 11.64 11.62 11.50
N LEU A 327 12.39 10.61 11.06
CA LEU A 327 12.63 9.36 11.77
C LEU A 327 13.21 9.52 13.19
N PRO A 328 14.11 10.47 13.49
CA PRO A 328 14.60 10.69 14.86
C PRO A 328 13.50 10.94 15.90
N ALA A 329 12.37 11.53 15.49
CA ALA A 329 11.27 11.82 16.40
C ALA A 329 10.58 10.55 16.91
N ILE A 330 10.34 9.56 16.04
CA ILE A 330 9.75 8.29 16.46
C ILE A 330 10.75 7.45 17.25
N LEU A 331 12.03 7.43 16.83
CA LEU A 331 13.10 6.71 17.53
C LEU A 331 13.26 7.22 18.97
N SER A 332 13.20 8.54 19.17
CA SER A 332 13.28 9.16 20.51
C SER A 332 12.04 8.93 21.36
N ALA A 333 10.90 8.57 20.75
CA ALA A 333 9.65 8.28 21.45
C ALA A 333 9.51 6.80 21.84
N LEU A 334 10.42 5.93 21.38
CA LEU A 334 10.43 4.52 21.75
C LEU A 334 10.70 4.37 23.25
N GLN A 335 10.02 3.42 23.85
CA GLN A 335 10.14 3.03 25.25
C GLN A 335 10.70 1.61 25.37
N SER A 336 11.09 1.24 26.59
CA SER A 336 11.57 -0.11 26.85
C SER A 336 10.48 -1.17 26.60
N GLY A 337 10.82 -2.10 25.71
CA GLY A 337 9.88 -3.09 25.20
C GLY A 337 9.05 -2.60 24.02
N ASP A 338 9.47 -1.56 23.30
CA ASP A 338 8.93 -1.32 21.96
C ASP A 338 9.70 -2.12 20.92
N LEU A 339 9.01 -2.42 19.82
CA LEU A 339 9.57 -2.95 18.58
C LEU A 339 9.16 -2.03 17.43
N LEU A 340 10.13 -1.41 16.77
CA LEU A 340 9.93 -0.67 15.53
C LEU A 340 10.34 -1.56 14.35
N ILE A 341 9.44 -1.67 13.37
CA ILE A 341 9.67 -2.36 12.10
C ILE A 341 9.42 -1.34 10.98
N ILE A 342 10.37 -1.20 10.06
CA ILE A 342 10.24 -0.38 8.86
C ILE A 342 10.43 -1.27 7.64
N THR A 343 9.51 -1.21 6.69
CA THR A 343 9.51 -2.07 5.52
C THR A 343 8.78 -1.42 4.34
N ALA A 344 8.60 -2.14 3.24
CA ALA A 344 7.74 -1.77 2.11
C ALA A 344 6.76 -2.93 1.83
N ASP A 345 5.91 -2.80 0.84
CA ASP A 345 4.92 -3.82 0.43
C ASP A 345 5.10 -4.31 -1.00
N HIS A 346 5.87 -3.61 -1.81
CA HIS A 346 6.31 -3.98 -3.17
C HIS A 346 7.34 -2.96 -3.66
N GLY A 347 7.73 -3.02 -4.94
CA GLY A 347 8.43 -1.95 -5.65
C GLY A 347 7.49 -1.06 -6.46
N ASN A 348 7.93 0.16 -6.79
CA ASN A 348 7.34 0.98 -7.85
C ASN A 348 8.41 1.91 -8.42
N ASP A 349 9.32 1.31 -9.19
CA ASP A 349 10.52 1.97 -9.68
C ASP A 349 10.14 3.17 -10.58
N PRO A 350 10.47 4.41 -10.17
CA PRO A 350 10.04 5.62 -10.86
C PRO A 350 10.79 5.83 -12.20
N THR A 351 11.71 4.95 -12.57
CA THR A 351 12.39 4.96 -13.87
C THR A 351 11.92 3.83 -14.80
N TRP A 352 11.05 2.95 -14.30
CA TRP A 352 10.59 1.78 -15.04
C TRP A 352 9.56 2.12 -16.12
N PRO A 353 9.45 1.33 -17.21
CA PRO A 353 8.40 1.52 -18.20
C PRO A 353 6.98 1.41 -17.61
N GLY A 354 6.02 2.00 -18.30
CA GLY A 354 4.62 2.00 -17.87
C GLY A 354 4.37 2.86 -16.62
N THR A 355 3.34 2.51 -15.86
CA THR A 355 2.90 3.25 -14.67
C THR A 355 2.45 2.31 -13.55
N ASP A 356 2.72 1.02 -13.67
CA ASP A 356 2.34 -0.01 -12.69
C ASP A 356 3.45 -0.24 -11.66
N HIS A 357 3.14 -0.95 -10.57
CA HIS A 357 4.14 -1.40 -9.59
C HIS A 357 5.20 -2.31 -10.23
N THR A 358 6.31 -2.52 -9.52
CA THR A 358 7.38 -3.42 -9.91
C THR A 358 7.54 -4.56 -8.90
N ARG A 359 7.70 -5.79 -9.40
CA ARG A 359 7.93 -6.98 -8.57
C ARG A 359 9.35 -6.97 -8.00
N GLU A 360 9.51 -6.46 -6.78
CA GLU A 360 10.79 -6.28 -6.10
C GLU A 360 10.79 -6.91 -4.71
N ASP A 361 11.98 -7.28 -4.23
CA ASP A 361 12.18 -7.61 -2.82
C ASP A 361 12.13 -6.32 -1.98
N ILE A 362 11.67 -6.42 -0.73
CA ILE A 362 11.52 -5.28 0.19
C ILE A 362 12.58 -5.31 1.29
N PRO A 363 12.99 -4.15 1.84
CA PRO A 363 13.82 -4.11 3.03
C PRO A 363 12.99 -4.40 4.28
N ILE A 364 13.60 -5.00 5.30
CA ILE A 364 13.02 -5.14 6.65
C ILE A 364 14.05 -4.62 7.64
N LEU A 365 13.72 -3.54 8.34
CA LEU A 365 14.57 -2.93 9.36
C LEU A 365 13.88 -3.04 10.72
N LEU A 366 14.60 -3.52 11.73
CA LEU A 366 14.09 -3.69 13.08
C LEU A 366 14.97 -2.93 14.07
N THR A 367 14.34 -2.33 15.09
CA THR A 367 15.05 -1.79 16.25
C THR A 367 14.17 -1.81 17.50
N GLY A 368 14.80 -1.72 18.66
CA GLY A 368 14.18 -1.81 19.98
C GLY A 368 15.01 -2.66 20.94
N ASP A 369 14.74 -2.58 22.24
CA ASP A 369 15.56 -3.20 23.30
C ASP A 369 15.74 -4.73 23.17
N LYS A 370 14.85 -5.41 22.44
CA LYS A 370 14.87 -6.86 22.23
C LYS A 370 15.40 -7.27 20.85
N VAL A 371 15.74 -6.29 20.01
CA VAL A 371 16.32 -6.51 18.69
C VAL A 371 17.85 -6.49 18.82
N PRO A 372 18.57 -7.49 18.30
CA PRO A 372 20.02 -7.49 18.35
C PRO A 372 20.59 -6.41 17.42
N SER A 373 21.07 -5.30 18.00
CA SER A 373 21.69 -4.19 17.26
C SER A 373 22.83 -4.66 16.36
N GLY A 374 22.95 -4.08 15.15
CA GLY A 374 24.05 -4.36 14.23
C GLY A 374 24.01 -5.77 13.63
N THR A 375 22.83 -6.38 13.53
CA THR A 375 22.69 -7.78 13.12
C THR A 375 22.02 -7.94 11.76
N CYS A 376 22.65 -8.73 10.89
CA CYS A 376 22.04 -9.23 9.66
C CYS A 376 21.12 -10.42 9.97
N LEU A 377 19.84 -10.31 9.62
CA LEU A 377 18.79 -11.31 9.81
C LEU A 377 18.52 -12.15 8.55
N GLY A 378 19.35 -11.95 7.51
CA GLY A 378 19.37 -12.75 6.30
C GLY A 378 18.31 -12.39 5.27
N ALA A 379 18.26 -13.19 4.21
CA ALA A 379 17.18 -13.18 3.22
C ALA A 379 15.96 -13.91 3.78
N ARG A 380 14.76 -13.36 3.55
CA ARG A 380 13.49 -13.95 3.96
C ARG A 380 12.70 -14.36 2.74
N GLU A 381 12.14 -15.56 2.76
CA GLU A 381 11.42 -16.13 1.62
C GLU A 381 9.96 -15.62 1.53
N THR A 382 9.47 -14.86 2.51
CA THR A 382 8.10 -14.33 2.55
C THR A 382 8.04 -13.06 3.40
N PHE A 383 7.12 -12.14 3.08
CA PHE A 383 6.84 -10.99 3.95
C PHE A 383 6.14 -11.42 5.26
N ALA A 384 5.54 -12.62 5.28
CA ALA A 384 4.84 -13.18 6.45
C ALA A 384 5.75 -13.37 7.67
N ASP A 385 7.07 -13.34 7.49
CA ASP A 385 8.03 -13.33 8.58
C ASP A 385 7.84 -12.12 9.51
N ILE A 386 7.37 -10.98 8.99
CA ILE A 386 7.04 -9.80 9.80
C ILE A 386 5.85 -10.12 10.72
N GLY A 387 4.75 -10.63 10.16
CA GLY A 387 3.57 -11.06 10.92
C GLY A 387 3.90 -12.14 11.94
N GLN A 388 4.72 -13.12 11.57
CA GLN A 388 5.19 -14.19 12.46
C GLN A 388 6.05 -13.65 13.61
N THR A 389 6.90 -12.66 13.33
CA THR A 389 7.71 -11.97 14.35
C THR A 389 6.82 -11.25 15.35
N ILE A 390 5.82 -10.51 14.87
CA ILE A 390 4.87 -9.79 15.73
C ILE A 390 4.03 -10.79 16.55
N ALA A 391 3.62 -11.92 15.97
CA ALA A 391 2.91 -12.98 16.70
C ALA A 391 3.77 -13.53 17.85
N GLY A 392 5.03 -13.88 17.59
CA GLY A 392 5.97 -14.33 18.61
C GLY A 392 6.22 -13.26 19.69
N TYR A 393 6.35 -12.01 19.27
CA TYR A 393 6.59 -10.87 20.15
C TYR A 393 5.48 -10.69 21.20
N PHE A 394 4.21 -10.80 20.77
CA PHE A 394 3.05 -10.75 21.65
C PHE A 394 2.65 -12.11 22.25
N SER A 395 3.38 -13.19 21.91
CA SER A 395 3.07 -14.56 22.35
C SER A 395 1.66 -15.02 21.93
N LEU A 396 1.29 -14.67 20.69
CA LEU A 396 0.04 -15.06 20.03
C LEU A 396 0.20 -16.39 19.31
N GLU A 397 -0.91 -16.94 18.84
CA GLU A 397 -0.91 -18.14 17.99
C GLU A 397 -0.04 -17.90 16.72
N PRO A 398 0.89 -18.81 16.41
CA PRO A 398 1.75 -18.66 15.23
C PRO A 398 0.95 -18.73 13.93
N PHE A 399 1.55 -18.25 12.84
CA PHE A 399 1.03 -18.47 11.50
C PHE A 399 1.52 -19.81 10.95
N ALA A 400 0.79 -20.36 9.99
CA ALA A 400 1.21 -21.55 9.26
C ALA A 400 2.39 -21.26 8.31
N LYS A 401 2.54 -19.99 7.90
CA LYS A 401 3.60 -19.51 7.02
C LYS A 401 4.42 -18.43 7.73
N GLY A 402 5.70 -18.40 7.40
CA GLY A 402 6.66 -17.45 7.93
C GLY A 402 7.45 -17.97 9.13
N THR A 403 8.61 -17.37 9.37
CA THR A 403 9.53 -17.64 10.48
C THR A 403 9.86 -16.33 11.17
N SER A 404 9.92 -16.32 12.51
CA SER A 404 10.31 -15.11 13.26
C SER A 404 11.70 -14.63 12.81
N LEU A 405 11.86 -13.31 12.77
CA LEU A 405 13.12 -12.62 12.49
C LEU A 405 14.00 -12.54 13.74
N ILE A 406 13.40 -12.54 14.94
CA ILE A 406 14.06 -12.39 16.24
C ILE A 406 13.60 -13.42 17.28
#